data_AF-A0A938S6A8-F1
#
_entry.id   AF-A0A938S6A8-F1
#
_cell.length_a   1.000
_cell.length_b   1.000
_cell.length_c   1.000
_cell.angle_alpha   90.00
_cell.angle_beta   90.00
_cell.angle_gamma   90.00
#
_symmetry.space_group_name_H-M   'P 1'
#
loop_
_entity.id
_entity.type
_entity.pdbx_description
1 polymer ?
#
loop_
_entity_poly.entity_id
_entity_poly.type
_entity_poly.pdbx_seq_one_letter_code
_entity_poly.pdbx_strand_id
1 'polypeptide(L)'
;MTTPPLRIGDLIEVPPVRTVVKLEDGAEQPAVVTGSFVFTSDVATHFAMLSEALQQDAGKGFFLQGDFGSGKSHSLAALAAWLDERAGSEVLTRNHTGLKRLRETHRRFLPVEISLLNYRSSTSLEQIVITSIENALGAHGHAVTLTPLARFLRQFRKILEAPGLAADFAAGQGIPEDSIHEWLRGH
;
A
#
# COMPACT_ATOMS: atom_id res chain seq x y z
N MET A 1 44.05 27.39 -26.99
CA MET A 1 43.36 26.42 -26.10
C MET A 1 42.14 25.93 -26.86
N THR A 2 42.17 24.69 -27.34
CA THR A 2 41.07 24.06 -28.09
C THR A 2 40.06 23.50 -27.10
N THR A 3 38.82 23.99 -27.14
CA THR A 3 37.71 23.49 -26.34
C THR A 3 37.51 21.99 -26.66
N PRO A 4 37.43 21.11 -25.65
CA PRO A 4 37.19 19.70 -25.91
C PRO A 4 35.84 19.52 -26.65
N PRO A 5 35.74 18.53 -27.54
CA PRO A 5 34.53 18.31 -28.31
C PRO A 5 33.37 17.93 -27.39
N LEU A 6 32.25 18.66 -27.53
CA LEU A 6 30.98 18.37 -26.85
C LEU A 6 30.56 16.93 -27.13
N ARG A 7 30.36 16.17 -26.07
CA ARG A 7 29.86 14.80 -26.14
C ARG A 7 28.33 14.84 -26.10
N ILE A 8 27.70 13.80 -26.62
CA ILE A 8 26.25 13.63 -26.54
C ILE A 8 25.78 13.68 -25.07
N GLY A 9 26.55 13.12 -24.13
CA GLY A 9 26.24 13.19 -22.70
C GLY A 9 26.30 14.60 -22.08
N ASP A 10 26.90 15.57 -22.77
CA ASP A 10 26.93 16.98 -22.35
C ASP A 10 25.67 17.74 -22.82
N LEU A 11 24.86 17.13 -23.69
CA LEU A 11 23.67 17.72 -24.32
C LEU A 11 22.35 17.07 -23.87
N ILE A 12 22.41 15.90 -23.25
CA ILE A 12 21.22 15.12 -22.89
C ILE A 12 21.33 14.64 -21.46
N GLU A 13 20.35 15.02 -20.64
CA GLU A 13 20.16 14.47 -19.32
C GLU A 13 19.17 13.31 -19.42
N VAL A 14 19.63 12.08 -19.15
CA VAL A 14 18.76 10.91 -19.14
C VAL A 14 18.18 10.79 -17.73
N PRO A 15 16.85 10.95 -17.55
CA PRO A 15 16.26 10.76 -16.24
C PRO A 15 16.48 9.31 -15.78
N PRO A 16 16.72 9.08 -14.47
CA PRO A 16 16.93 7.74 -13.95
C PRO A 16 15.74 6.85 -14.31
N VAL A 17 16.00 5.78 -15.07
CA VAL A 17 14.97 4.85 -15.52
C VAL A 17 14.60 3.93 -14.36
N ARG A 18 13.41 4.15 -13.79
CA ARG A 18 12.86 3.24 -12.78
C ARG A 18 12.22 2.05 -13.50
N THR A 19 12.90 0.92 -13.50
CA THR A 19 12.52 -0.25 -14.30
C THR A 19 11.38 -1.07 -13.73
N VAL A 20 11.07 -0.90 -12.44
CA VAL A 20 10.01 -1.66 -11.75
C VAL A 20 9.23 -0.75 -10.82
N VAL A 21 7.93 -0.64 -11.06
CA VAL A 21 6.96 -0.08 -10.11
C VAL A 21 6.48 -1.21 -9.22
N LYS A 22 6.62 -1.04 -7.91
CA LYS A 22 6.08 -1.94 -6.89
C LYS A 22 4.72 -1.45 -6.41
N LEU A 23 4.01 -2.28 -5.65
CA LEU A 23 2.68 -1.91 -5.16
C LEU A 23 2.78 -0.72 -4.20
N GLU A 24 3.74 -0.81 -3.25
CA GLU A 24 4.04 0.21 -2.24
C GLU A 24 4.38 1.59 -2.81
N ASP A 25 4.82 1.67 -4.07
CA ASP A 25 5.08 2.95 -4.73
C ASP A 25 3.83 3.82 -4.86
N GLY A 26 2.63 3.21 -4.86
CA GLY A 26 1.36 3.94 -4.83
C GLY A 26 1.19 4.76 -3.56
N ALA A 27 1.82 4.36 -2.46
CA ALA A 27 1.83 5.11 -1.19
C ALA A 27 3.03 6.04 -1.09
N GLU A 28 4.22 5.56 -1.45
CA GLU A 28 5.46 6.31 -1.28
C GLU A 28 5.61 7.46 -2.29
N GLN A 29 5.17 7.25 -3.54
CA GLN A 29 5.39 8.18 -4.65
C GLN A 29 4.16 8.30 -5.57
N PRO A 30 2.97 8.61 -5.03
CA PRO A 30 1.70 8.57 -5.78
C PRO A 30 1.70 9.45 -7.03
N ALA A 31 2.31 10.64 -6.98
CA ALA A 31 2.34 11.55 -8.12
C ALA A 31 3.16 11.00 -9.30
N VAL A 32 4.25 10.26 -9.02
CA VAL A 32 5.09 9.63 -10.04
C VAL A 32 4.36 8.45 -10.65
N VAL A 33 3.77 7.59 -9.81
CA VAL A 33 3.00 6.42 -10.25
C VAL A 33 1.83 6.82 -11.11
N THR A 34 0.99 7.76 -10.66
CA THR A 34 -0.19 8.22 -11.40
C THR A 34 0.18 9.05 -12.63
N GLY A 35 1.21 9.90 -12.56
CA GLY A 35 1.64 10.76 -13.66
C GLY A 35 2.31 10.01 -14.81
N SER A 36 2.94 8.87 -14.55
CA SER A 36 3.54 8.00 -15.58
C SER A 36 2.59 6.91 -16.08
N PHE A 37 1.39 6.77 -15.51
CA PHE A 37 0.45 5.73 -15.90
C PHE A 37 -0.28 6.08 -17.19
N VAL A 38 -0.28 5.14 -18.14
CA VAL A 38 -0.92 5.30 -19.45
C VAL A 38 -2.05 4.28 -19.61
N PHE A 39 -3.24 4.77 -19.92
CA PHE A 39 -4.37 3.91 -20.29
C PHE A 39 -4.22 3.41 -21.72
N THR A 40 -3.79 2.16 -21.88
CA THR A 40 -3.99 1.42 -23.13
C THR A 40 -5.45 0.97 -23.25
N SER A 41 -5.87 0.48 -24.42
CA SER A 41 -7.23 -0.05 -24.64
C SER A 41 -7.63 -1.10 -23.60
N ASP A 42 -6.71 -2.01 -23.30
CA ASP A 42 -6.95 -3.15 -22.43
C ASP A 42 -7.02 -2.70 -20.97
N VAL A 43 -6.08 -1.83 -20.57
CA VAL A 43 -6.08 -1.24 -19.22
C VAL A 43 -7.31 -0.39 -18.98
N ALA A 44 -7.75 0.41 -19.97
CA ALA A 44 -8.98 1.17 -19.87
C ALA A 44 -10.19 0.24 -19.68
N THR A 45 -10.25 -0.88 -20.40
CA THR A 45 -11.32 -1.87 -20.23
C THR A 45 -11.31 -2.49 -18.83
N HIS A 46 -10.13 -2.82 -18.28
CA HIS A 46 -10.01 -3.30 -16.90
C HIS A 46 -10.51 -2.27 -15.88
N PHE A 47 -10.12 -1.01 -16.03
CA PHE A 47 -10.55 0.06 -15.13
C PHE A 47 -12.04 0.38 -15.25
N ALA A 48 -12.65 0.23 -16.43
CA ALA A 48 -14.10 0.34 -16.60
C ALA A 48 -14.84 -0.75 -15.79
N MET A 49 -14.42 -2.02 -15.92
CA MET A 49 -15.00 -3.12 -15.15
C MET A 49 -14.84 -2.94 -13.64
N LEU A 50 -13.65 -2.50 -13.19
CA LEU A 50 -13.39 -2.21 -11.78
C LEU A 50 -14.27 -1.06 -11.28
N SER A 51 -14.42 0.01 -12.08
CA SER A 51 -15.25 1.16 -11.71
C SER A 51 -16.73 0.78 -11.56
N GLU A 52 -17.24 -0.09 -12.42
CA GLU A 52 -18.61 -0.62 -12.32
C GLU A 52 -18.78 -1.54 -11.12
N ALA A 53 -17.79 -2.40 -10.85
CA ALA A 53 -17.80 -3.28 -9.70
C ALA A 53 -17.80 -2.54 -8.37
N LEU A 54 -17.00 -1.48 -8.25
CA LEU A 54 -16.90 -0.65 -7.04
C LEU A 54 -18.16 0.16 -6.75
N GLN A 55 -19.04 0.35 -7.74
CA GLN A 55 -20.35 0.98 -7.54
C GLN A 55 -21.38 0.04 -6.93
N GLN A 56 -21.14 -1.27 -6.93
CA GLN A 56 -22.07 -2.27 -6.40
C GLN A 56 -21.74 -2.59 -4.94
N ASP A 57 -22.77 -2.81 -4.13
CA ASP A 57 -22.61 -3.25 -2.73
C ASP A 57 -22.47 -4.77 -2.64
N ALA A 58 -21.51 -5.31 -3.40
CA ALA A 58 -21.22 -6.74 -3.46
C ALA A 58 -19.71 -6.97 -3.47
N GLY A 59 -19.25 -7.92 -2.65
CA GLY A 59 -17.85 -8.36 -2.67
C GLY A 59 -17.51 -9.03 -4.00
N LYS A 60 -16.39 -8.62 -4.62
CA LYS A 60 -15.89 -9.20 -5.87
C LYS A 60 -14.39 -9.46 -5.78
N GLY A 61 -13.94 -10.47 -6.53
CA GLY A 61 -12.52 -10.78 -6.72
C GLY A 61 -12.14 -10.63 -8.18
N PHE A 62 -10.92 -10.13 -8.43
CA PHE A 62 -10.36 -9.96 -9.77
C PHE A 62 -8.96 -10.56 -9.81
N PHE A 63 -8.65 -11.24 -10.92
CA PHE A 63 -7.29 -11.70 -11.21
C PHE A 63 -6.74 -10.88 -12.37
N LEU A 64 -5.59 -10.26 -12.16
CA LEU A 64 -4.87 -9.53 -13.22
C LEU A 64 -3.72 -10.40 -13.73
N GLN A 65 -3.88 -10.95 -14.92
CA GLN A 65 -2.87 -11.80 -15.57
C GLN A 65 -2.14 -11.04 -16.68
N GLY A 66 -0.85 -11.31 -16.82
CA GLY A 66 -0.01 -10.73 -17.87
C GLY A 66 1.46 -11.03 -17.60
N ASP A 67 2.30 -10.88 -18.62
CA ASP A 67 3.73 -11.24 -18.54
C ASP A 67 4.52 -10.30 -17.62
N PHE A 68 5.75 -10.69 -17.26
CA PHE A 68 6.64 -9.81 -16.53
C PHE A 68 6.88 -8.51 -17.32
N GLY A 69 6.84 -7.36 -16.64
CA GLY A 69 6.99 -6.05 -17.29
C GLY A 69 5.73 -5.46 -17.94
N SER A 70 4.59 -6.18 -17.96
CA SER A 70 3.32 -5.69 -18.54
C SER A 70 2.61 -4.57 -17.74
N GLY A 71 3.20 -4.08 -16.64
CA GLY A 71 2.62 -2.98 -15.87
C GLY A 71 1.51 -3.37 -14.87
N LYS A 72 1.39 -4.65 -14.49
CA LYS A 72 0.40 -5.11 -13.49
C LYS A 72 0.52 -4.40 -12.13
N SER A 73 1.73 -4.40 -11.56
CA SER A 73 2.00 -3.73 -10.28
C SER A 73 1.77 -2.22 -10.38
N HIS A 74 2.14 -1.60 -11.52
CA HIS A 74 1.85 -0.20 -11.79
C HIS A 74 0.35 0.08 -11.83
N SER A 75 -0.43 -0.80 -12.47
CA SER A 75 -1.90 -0.68 -12.51
C SER A 75 -2.53 -0.74 -11.12
N LEU A 76 -2.07 -1.68 -10.28
CA LEU A 76 -2.55 -1.80 -8.90
C LEU A 76 -2.12 -0.61 -8.02
N ALA A 77 -0.87 -0.15 -8.15
CA ALA A 77 -0.36 1.02 -7.43
C ALA A 77 -1.10 2.30 -7.83
N ALA A 78 -1.36 2.49 -9.13
CA ALA A 78 -2.14 3.62 -9.65
C ALA A 78 -3.59 3.58 -9.16
N LEU A 79 -4.22 2.40 -9.13
CA LEU A 79 -5.57 2.22 -8.60
C LEU A 79 -5.62 2.50 -7.09
N ALA A 80 -4.66 1.99 -6.31
CA ALA A 80 -4.58 2.24 -4.87
C ALA A 80 -4.41 3.73 -4.58
N ALA A 81 -3.50 4.41 -5.29
CA ALA A 81 -3.32 5.85 -5.18
C ALA A 81 -4.58 6.65 -5.57
N TRP A 82 -5.35 6.16 -6.55
CA TRP A 82 -6.61 6.77 -6.95
C TRP A 82 -7.72 6.58 -5.89
N LEU A 83 -7.85 5.37 -5.34
CA LEU A 83 -8.86 5.02 -4.32
C LEU A 83 -8.65 5.78 -3.01
N ASP A 84 -7.39 6.03 -2.63
CA ASP A 84 -7.02 6.81 -1.45
C ASP A 84 -6.94 8.32 -1.72
N GLU A 85 -7.41 8.78 -2.90
CA GLU A 85 -7.39 10.19 -3.30
C GLU A 85 -6.01 10.87 -3.20
N ARG A 86 -4.92 10.11 -3.37
CA ARG A 86 -3.55 10.62 -3.26
C ARG A 86 -3.19 11.55 -4.43
N ALA A 87 -2.03 12.20 -4.30
CA ALA A 87 -1.51 13.14 -5.30
C ALA A 87 -1.49 12.52 -6.70
N GLY A 88 -2.08 13.24 -7.67
CA GLY A 88 -2.17 12.82 -9.07
C GLY A 88 -3.39 11.96 -9.42
N SER A 89 -4.27 11.63 -8.47
CA SER A 89 -5.55 10.94 -8.74
C SER A 89 -6.44 11.69 -9.77
N GLU A 90 -6.34 13.02 -9.83
CA GLU A 90 -7.00 13.86 -10.85
C GLU A 90 -6.57 13.54 -12.28
N VAL A 91 -5.32 13.12 -12.50
CA VAL A 91 -4.81 12.75 -13.83
C VAL A 91 -5.55 11.51 -14.32
N LEU A 92 -5.66 10.50 -13.46
CA LEU A 92 -6.35 9.25 -13.79
C LEU A 92 -7.84 9.48 -14.06
N THR A 93 -8.49 10.30 -13.25
CA THR A 93 -9.91 10.62 -13.39
C THR A 93 -10.22 11.36 -14.68
N ARG A 94 -9.39 12.34 -15.05
CA ARG A 94 -9.57 13.07 -16.32
C ARG A 94 -9.40 12.16 -17.53
N ASN A 95 -8.53 11.16 -17.43
CA ASN A 95 -8.19 10.27 -18.54
C ASN A 95 -9.04 8.99 -18.60
N HIS A 96 -9.97 8.76 -17.66
CA HIS A 96 -10.80 7.56 -17.65
C HIS A 96 -12.25 7.83 -17.20
N THR A 97 -13.20 7.63 -18.12
CA THR A 97 -14.62 7.95 -17.89
C THR A 97 -15.27 7.13 -16.78
N GLY A 98 -14.90 5.86 -16.61
CA GLY A 98 -15.40 5.02 -15.52
C GLY A 98 -14.98 5.51 -14.14
N LEU A 99 -13.73 6.00 -14.02
CA LEU A 99 -13.21 6.54 -12.76
C LEU A 99 -13.89 7.87 -12.44
N LYS A 100 -14.10 8.71 -13.47
CA LYS A 100 -14.87 9.95 -13.33
C LYS A 100 -16.27 9.70 -12.76
N ARG A 101 -17.03 8.76 -13.34
CA ARG A 101 -18.37 8.40 -12.84
C ARG A 101 -18.32 7.86 -11.42
N LEU A 102 -17.36 7.00 -11.10
CA LEU A 102 -17.22 6.47 -9.76
C LEU A 102 -16.94 7.58 -8.74
N ARG A 103 -16.13 8.59 -9.09
CA ARG A 103 -15.87 9.73 -8.22
C ARG A 103 -17.10 10.59 -7.95
N GLU A 104 -17.96 10.75 -8.96
CA GLU A 104 -19.24 11.48 -8.83
C GLU A 104 -20.20 10.82 -7.83
N THR A 105 -20.01 9.53 -7.50
CA THR A 105 -20.80 8.85 -6.46
C THR A 105 -20.42 9.23 -5.02
N HIS A 106 -19.28 9.91 -4.82
CA HIS A 106 -18.74 10.29 -3.50
C HIS A 106 -18.55 9.10 -2.53
N ARG A 107 -18.46 7.87 -3.06
CA ARG A 107 -18.12 6.68 -2.27
C ARG A 107 -16.66 6.78 -1.82
N ARG A 108 -16.42 6.49 -0.54
CA ARG A 108 -15.08 6.41 0.03
C ARG A 108 -14.63 4.97 0.11
N PHE A 109 -13.40 4.73 -0.28
CA PHE A 109 -12.77 3.41 -0.25
C PHE A 109 -11.57 3.45 0.68
N LEU A 110 -11.28 2.31 1.31
CA LEU A 110 -10.04 2.10 2.03
C LEU A 110 -9.21 1.09 1.23
N PRO A 111 -8.25 1.54 0.39
CA PRO A 111 -7.36 0.61 -0.27
C PRO A 111 -6.40 -0.01 0.74
N VAL A 112 -6.31 -1.34 0.72
CA VAL A 112 -5.41 -2.11 1.57
C VAL A 112 -4.41 -2.84 0.67
N GLU A 113 -3.21 -2.28 0.58
CA GLU A 113 -2.14 -2.77 -0.27
C GLU A 113 -1.41 -3.93 0.43
N ILE A 114 -1.45 -5.13 -0.17
CA ILE A 114 -0.83 -6.33 0.41
C ILE A 114 0.15 -6.92 -0.60
N SER A 115 1.44 -6.82 -0.29
CA SER A 115 2.50 -7.52 -1.01
C SER A 115 2.89 -8.78 -0.24
N LEU A 116 2.48 -9.96 -0.75
CA LEU A 116 2.80 -11.25 -0.12
C LEU A 116 4.31 -11.55 -0.10
N LEU A 117 5.12 -10.84 -0.90
CA LEU A 117 6.58 -10.96 -0.89
C LEU A 117 7.20 -10.50 0.44
N ASN A 118 6.48 -9.69 1.21
CA ASN A 118 6.95 -9.15 2.48
C ASN A 118 6.67 -10.09 3.67
N TYR A 119 6.01 -11.23 3.43
CA TYR A 119 5.58 -12.15 4.48
C TYR A 119 6.27 -13.50 4.36
N ARG A 120 6.48 -14.14 5.51
CA ARG A 120 6.97 -15.52 5.56
C ARG A 120 5.86 -16.46 5.10
N SER A 121 6.22 -17.55 4.44
CA SER A 121 5.26 -18.57 3.98
C SER A 121 4.48 -19.24 5.12
N SER A 122 4.98 -19.15 6.37
CA SER A 122 4.31 -19.65 7.57
C SER A 122 3.23 -18.71 8.12
N THR A 123 3.14 -17.47 7.63
CA THR A 123 2.12 -16.51 8.08
C THR A 123 0.79 -16.80 7.36
N SER A 124 -0.31 -16.91 8.11
CA SER A 124 -1.62 -17.16 7.50
C SER A 124 -2.13 -15.93 6.72
N LEU A 125 -2.81 -16.17 5.60
CA LEU A 125 -3.42 -15.09 4.80
C LEU A 125 -4.44 -14.28 5.60
N GLU A 126 -5.20 -14.94 6.48
CA GLU A 126 -6.15 -14.27 7.36
C GLU A 126 -5.44 -13.24 8.26
N GLN A 127 -4.33 -13.64 8.89
CA GLN A 127 -3.56 -12.73 9.74
C GLN A 127 -2.99 -11.57 8.93
N ILE A 128 -2.46 -11.84 7.72
CA ILE A 128 -1.94 -10.81 6.82
C ILE A 128 -3.04 -9.80 6.49
N VAL A 129 -4.18 -10.26 6.01
CA VAL A 129 -5.30 -9.40 5.60
C VAL A 129 -5.81 -8.56 6.77
N ILE A 130 -6.06 -9.18 7.92
CA ILE A 130 -6.63 -8.44 9.05
C ILE A 130 -5.64 -7.40 9.60
N THR A 131 -4.37 -7.78 9.76
CA THR A 131 -3.32 -6.85 10.22
C THR A 131 -3.17 -5.68 9.23
N SER A 132 -3.21 -5.95 7.92
CA SER A 132 -3.14 -4.91 6.91
C SER A 132 -4.35 -3.97 6.94
N ILE A 133 -5.56 -4.48 7.18
CA ILE A 133 -6.77 -3.64 7.35
C ILE A 133 -6.66 -2.78 8.62
N GLU A 134 -6.22 -3.35 9.75
CA GLU A 134 -6.02 -2.62 11.00
C GLU A 134 -4.99 -1.47 10.81
N ASN A 135 -3.88 -1.76 10.14
CA ASN A 135 -2.85 -0.76 9.84
C ASN A 135 -3.38 0.35 8.91
N ALA A 136 -4.13 -0.01 7.86
CA ALA A 136 -4.72 0.97 6.94
C ALA A 136 -5.72 1.88 7.68
N LEU A 137 -6.61 1.31 8.50
CA LEU A 137 -7.53 2.10 9.33
C LEU A 137 -6.78 2.98 10.33
N GLY A 138 -5.72 2.47 10.96
CA GLY A 138 -4.86 3.21 11.87
C GLY A 138 -4.20 4.43 11.21
N ALA A 139 -3.74 4.31 9.97
CA ALA A 139 -3.18 5.42 9.19
C ALA A 139 -4.20 6.54 8.93
N HIS A 140 -5.50 6.22 8.88
CA HIS A 140 -6.59 7.20 8.81
C HIS A 140 -7.13 7.63 10.18
N GLY A 141 -6.42 7.34 11.27
CA GLY A 141 -6.80 7.75 12.63
C GLY A 141 -7.84 6.85 13.29
N HIS A 142 -8.16 5.69 12.71
CA HIS A 142 -9.11 4.73 13.25
C HIS A 142 -8.37 3.55 13.88
N ALA A 143 -8.02 3.67 15.17
CA ALA A 143 -7.43 2.57 15.93
C ALA A 143 -8.47 1.47 16.18
N VAL A 144 -8.41 0.40 15.38
CA VAL A 144 -9.29 -0.76 15.50
C VAL A 144 -8.54 -2.01 15.92
N THR A 145 -9.26 -2.94 16.53
CA THR A 145 -8.79 -4.32 16.76
C THR A 145 -9.89 -5.24 16.29
N LEU A 146 -9.68 -5.82 15.12
CA LEU A 146 -10.62 -6.68 14.41
C LEU A 146 -10.50 -8.13 14.86
N THR A 147 -9.35 -8.56 15.41
CA THR A 147 -9.19 -9.91 15.96
C THR A 147 -9.21 -9.94 17.50
N PRO A 148 -9.67 -11.06 18.11
CA PRO A 148 -9.49 -11.32 19.52
C PRO A 148 -8.01 -11.27 19.95
N LEU A 149 -7.09 -11.73 19.10
CA LEU A 149 -5.66 -11.70 19.35
C LEU A 149 -5.12 -10.26 19.36
N ALA A 150 -5.49 -9.43 18.39
CA ALA A 150 -5.10 -8.01 18.36
C ALA A 150 -5.64 -7.27 19.59
N ARG A 151 -6.87 -7.58 20.01
CA ARG A 151 -7.45 -7.05 21.25
C ARG A 151 -6.67 -7.50 22.48
N PHE A 152 -6.28 -8.77 22.54
CA PHE A 152 -5.46 -9.32 23.62
C PHE A 152 -4.08 -8.64 23.65
N LEU A 153 -3.36 -8.59 22.53
CA LEU A 153 -2.03 -7.98 22.43
C LEU A 153 -2.06 -6.50 22.84
N ARG A 154 -3.08 -5.75 22.41
CA ARG A 154 -3.25 -4.36 22.84
C ARG A 154 -3.47 -4.24 24.34
N GLN A 155 -4.29 -5.11 24.93
CA GLN A 155 -4.54 -5.09 26.38
C GLN A 155 -3.29 -5.54 27.16
N PHE A 156 -2.60 -6.55 26.65
CA PHE A 156 -1.37 -7.07 27.22
C PHE A 156 -0.26 -6.02 27.22
N ARG A 157 -0.12 -5.25 26.14
CA ARG A 157 0.76 -4.08 26.07
C ARG A 157 0.47 -3.07 27.17
N LYS A 158 -0.79 -2.67 27.34
CA LYS A 158 -1.18 -1.74 28.42
C LYS A 158 -0.85 -2.27 29.81
N ILE A 159 -0.93 -3.58 30.01
CA ILE A 159 -0.55 -4.22 31.28
C ILE A 159 0.98 -4.14 31.46
N LEU A 160 1.76 -4.44 30.43
CA LEU A 160 3.23 -4.39 30.51
C LEU A 160 3.80 -2.96 30.63
N GLU A 161 3.07 -1.94 30.17
CA GLU A 161 3.42 -0.53 30.38
C GLU A 161 3.30 -0.09 31.86
N ALA A 162 2.63 -0.88 32.72
CA ALA A 162 2.53 -0.57 34.13
C ALA A 162 3.88 -0.80 34.85
N PRO A 163 4.26 0.06 35.81
CA PRO A 163 5.54 -0.05 36.51
C PRO A 163 5.72 -1.42 37.17
N GLY A 164 6.89 -2.05 36.96
CA GLY A 164 7.26 -3.33 37.55
C GLY A 164 6.73 -4.57 36.82
N LEU A 165 5.60 -4.47 36.09
CA LEU A 165 5.01 -5.64 35.42
C LEU A 165 5.83 -6.14 34.22
N ALA A 166 6.51 -5.25 33.48
CA ALA A 166 7.44 -5.66 32.43
C ALA A 166 8.59 -6.51 33.00
N ALA A 167 9.22 -6.05 34.09
CA ALA A 167 10.32 -6.74 34.75
C ALA A 167 9.88 -8.09 35.34
N ASP A 168 8.73 -8.12 36.02
CA ASP A 168 8.16 -9.35 36.60
C ASP A 168 7.83 -10.38 35.51
N PHE A 169 7.25 -9.93 34.39
CA PHE A 169 6.96 -10.80 33.25
C PHE A 169 8.25 -11.31 32.59
N ALA A 170 9.25 -10.45 32.42
CA ALA A 170 10.56 -10.81 31.87
C ALA A 170 11.20 -11.94 32.70
N ALA A 171 11.25 -11.74 34.02
CA ALA A 171 11.79 -12.71 34.97
C ALA A 171 11.00 -14.03 34.95
N GLY A 172 9.66 -13.97 34.92
CA GLY A 172 8.79 -15.14 34.88
C GLY A 172 8.87 -15.97 33.60
N GLN A 173 9.27 -15.35 32.48
CA GLN A 173 9.41 -16.04 31.18
C GLN A 173 10.88 -16.30 30.79
N GLY A 174 11.85 -15.85 31.60
CA GLY A 174 13.28 -15.98 31.28
C GLY A 174 13.71 -15.15 30.06
N ILE A 175 13.02 -14.03 29.79
CA ILE A 175 13.29 -13.13 28.67
C ILE A 175 14.00 -11.89 29.21
N PRO A 176 14.97 -11.28 28.49
CA PRO A 176 15.56 -10.01 28.89
C PRO A 176 14.49 -8.90 28.92
N GLU A 177 14.49 -8.08 29.97
CA GLU A 177 13.53 -6.96 30.10
C GLU A 177 13.63 -5.98 28.92
N ASP A 178 14.85 -5.73 28.43
CA ASP A 178 15.11 -4.86 27.27
C ASP A 178 14.37 -5.31 26.01
N SER A 179 14.20 -6.62 25.81
CA SER A 179 13.47 -7.18 24.66
C SER A 179 11.97 -6.86 24.72
N ILE A 180 11.41 -6.74 25.93
CA ILE A 180 10.02 -6.32 26.12
C ILE A 180 9.89 -4.83 25.81
N HIS A 181 10.82 -3.99 26.31
CA HIS A 181 10.84 -2.56 26.02
C HIS A 181 11.11 -2.26 24.53
N GLU A 182 11.86 -3.11 23.83
CA GLU A 182 12.02 -3.03 22.38
C GLU A 182 10.71 -3.38 21.65
N TRP A 183 10.02 -4.45 22.05
CA TRP A 183 8.72 -4.81 21.49
C TRP A 183 7.66 -3.72 21.69
N LEU A 184 7.62 -3.12 22.89
CA LEU A 184 6.75 -2.00 23.23
C LEU A 184 7.06 -0.72 22.44
N ARG A 185 8.27 -0.55 21.90
CA ARG A 185 8.66 0.61 21.08
C ARG A 185 8.50 0.39 19.58
N GLY A 186 8.53 -0.86 19.11
CA GLY A 186 8.49 -1.22 17.69
C GLY A 186 7.09 -1.36 17.07
N HIS A 187 6.03 -1.15 17.84
CA HIS A 187 4.61 -1.22 17.42
C HIS A 187 3.82 -0.06 18.06
#